data_AF-A0A948SUM8-F1
#
_entry.id   AF-A0A948SUM8-F1
#
_cell.length_a   1.000
_cell.length_b   1.000
_cell.length_c   1.000
_cell.angle_alpha   90.00
_cell.angle_beta   90.00
_cell.angle_gamma   90.00
#
_symmetry.space_group_name_H-M   'P 1'
#
loop_
_entity.id
_entity.type
_entity.pdbx_description
1 polymer ?
#
loop_
_entity_poly.entity_id
_entity_poly.type
_entity_poly.pdbx_seq_one_letter_code
_entity_poly.pdbx_strand_id
1 'polypeptide(L)'
;MPSSSSRGQRPVAARGASVISSIRCSTVSSTRPRRPPSHPEGQAVVELALVLPLLAVFTVVIAQFALVARDQLALWQTAHDISRRVAVATDPFGEAALLRSPRTSIDIVDGAVTVEISRRTNLTFAGFDFLRRSITLDAQVSMALEPQVAFTSDVGGDEFVARGP
;
A
#
# COMPACT_ATOMS: atom_id res chain seq x y z
N MET A 1 17.47 -106.88 -55.06
CA MET A 1 18.75 -106.18 -55.30
C MET A 1 18.81 -105.83 -56.79
N PRO A 2 19.37 -104.69 -57.26
CA PRO A 2 20.22 -103.70 -56.58
C PRO A 2 19.83 -102.21 -56.81
N SER A 3 20.57 -101.31 -56.12
CA SER A 3 21.14 -100.01 -56.57
C SER A 3 20.25 -98.92 -57.20
N SER A 4 20.47 -97.62 -57.03
CA SER A 4 21.28 -96.72 -56.20
C SER A 4 21.08 -95.31 -56.81
N SER A 5 21.59 -94.28 -56.13
CA SER A 5 21.97 -92.97 -56.71
C SER A 5 20.86 -91.92 -56.84
N SER A 6 20.97 -90.62 -56.52
CA SER A 6 21.91 -89.71 -55.83
C SER A 6 21.78 -88.35 -56.52
N ARG A 7 21.84 -87.26 -55.73
CA ARG A 7 21.88 -85.81 -56.11
C ARG A 7 20.54 -85.24 -56.59
N GLY A 8 19.99 -84.17 -56.02
CA GLY A 8 20.58 -82.89 -55.58
C GLY A 8 19.86 -81.80 -56.40
N GLN A 9 19.51 -80.58 -55.99
CA GLN A 9 19.75 -79.66 -54.87
C GLN A 9 18.54 -78.67 -54.89
N ARG A 10 17.87 -78.35 -53.76
CA ARG A 10 17.98 -77.13 -52.89
C ARG A 10 17.73 -75.76 -53.59
N PRO A 11 17.45 -74.66 -52.85
CA PRO A 11 16.36 -74.40 -51.91
C PRO A 11 15.72 -72.99 -52.12
N VAL A 12 14.52 -72.69 -51.61
CA VAL A 12 14.17 -71.30 -51.23
C VAL A 12 13.42 -71.32 -49.90
N ALA A 13 13.95 -70.56 -48.95
CA ALA A 13 13.50 -70.42 -47.59
C ALA A 13 12.38 -69.37 -47.44
N ALA A 14 11.54 -69.56 -46.43
CA ALA A 14 11.06 -68.56 -45.43
C ALA A 14 9.62 -68.91 -45.00
N ARG A 15 9.41 -69.50 -43.82
CA ARG A 15 9.24 -68.87 -42.49
C ARG A 15 7.95 -68.05 -42.33
N GLY A 16 7.10 -68.54 -41.42
CA GLY A 16 5.90 -67.89 -40.83
C GLY A 16 4.78 -68.92 -40.70
N ALA A 17 4.60 -69.73 -39.64
CA ALA A 17 4.40 -69.41 -38.21
C ALA A 17 3.37 -68.27 -38.04
N SER A 18 2.28 -68.35 -37.26
CA SER A 18 1.80 -69.34 -36.29
C SER A 18 0.38 -68.91 -35.85
N VAL A 19 -0.56 -69.86 -35.79
CA VAL A 19 -1.54 -70.12 -34.71
C VAL A 19 -2.45 -68.98 -34.18
N ILE A 20 -3.71 -69.05 -34.62
CA ILE A 20 -5.02 -68.95 -33.93
C ILE A 20 -5.00 -68.66 -32.40
N SER A 21 -5.76 -67.66 -31.92
CA SER A 21 -6.61 -67.83 -30.71
C SER A 21 -7.60 -66.67 -30.47
N SER A 22 -8.76 -67.05 -29.92
CA SER A 22 -9.99 -66.31 -29.67
C SER A 22 -9.89 -65.17 -28.65
N ILE A 23 -10.52 -64.04 -28.95
CA ILE A 23 -10.77 -62.96 -27.97
C ILE A 23 -12.17 -63.16 -27.38
N ARG A 24 -12.24 -63.73 -26.18
CA ARG A 24 -13.25 -63.37 -25.18
C ARG A 24 -12.57 -62.49 -24.14
N CYS A 25 -13.13 -61.32 -23.85
CA CYS A 25 -12.80 -60.64 -22.60
C CYS A 25 -14.04 -60.00 -21.99
N SER A 26 -14.18 -60.29 -20.70
CA SER A 26 -15.36 -60.17 -19.87
C SER A 26 -15.51 -58.76 -19.30
N THR A 27 -16.76 -58.34 -19.11
CA THR A 27 -17.16 -57.16 -18.34
C THR A 27 -16.73 -57.34 -16.88
N VAL A 28 -15.73 -56.58 -16.43
CA VAL A 28 -15.34 -56.52 -15.01
C VAL A 28 -15.94 -55.26 -14.39
N SER A 29 -17.05 -55.43 -13.66
CA SER A 29 -17.56 -54.43 -12.72
C SER A 29 -16.59 -54.29 -11.55
N SER A 30 -15.70 -53.30 -11.64
CA SER A 30 -14.85 -52.89 -10.53
C SER A 30 -15.59 -51.91 -9.64
N THR A 31 -16.21 -52.40 -8.56
CA THR A 31 -16.50 -51.58 -7.39
C THR A 31 -15.17 -51.28 -6.70
N ARG A 32 -14.50 -50.21 -7.11
CA ARG A 32 -13.34 -49.68 -6.36
C ARG A 32 -13.80 -49.28 -4.96
N PRO A 33 -13.15 -49.75 -3.88
CA PRO A 33 -13.36 -49.18 -2.56
C PRO A 33 -12.95 -47.71 -2.62
N ARG A 34 -13.88 -46.82 -2.28
CA ARG A 34 -13.66 -45.38 -2.15
C ARG A 34 -12.65 -45.18 -1.02
N ARG A 35 -11.37 -45.04 -1.36
CA ARG A 35 -10.33 -44.66 -0.40
C ARG A 35 -10.75 -43.30 0.17
N PRO A 36 -10.83 -43.11 1.49
CA PRO A 36 -11.07 -41.79 2.05
C PRO A 36 -9.98 -40.86 1.51
N PRO A 37 -10.30 -39.60 1.15
CA PRO A 37 -9.29 -38.67 0.69
C PRO A 37 -8.26 -38.52 1.81
N SER A 38 -7.07 -39.07 1.60
CA SER A 38 -5.91 -38.77 2.42
C SER A 38 -5.69 -37.27 2.26
N HIS A 39 -6.00 -36.49 3.29
CA HIS A 39 -5.63 -35.07 3.32
C HIS A 39 -4.14 -34.99 2.99
N PRO A 40 -3.75 -34.40 1.85
CA PRO A 40 -2.35 -34.32 1.50
C PRO A 40 -1.70 -33.35 2.48
N GLU A 41 -0.93 -33.89 3.43
CA GLU A 41 -0.02 -33.13 4.27
C GLU A 41 0.87 -32.29 3.34
N GLY A 42 0.69 -30.97 3.34
CA GLY A 42 1.36 -30.05 2.40
C GLY A 42 0.42 -29.17 1.58
N GLN A 43 -0.88 -29.50 1.47
CA GLN A 43 -1.84 -28.63 0.77
C GLN A 43 -1.97 -27.26 1.45
N ALA A 44 -1.92 -27.21 2.77
CA ALA A 44 -1.95 -25.95 3.52
C ALA A 44 -0.77 -25.02 3.17
N VAL A 45 0.42 -25.56 2.86
CA VAL A 45 1.59 -24.77 2.46
C VAL A 45 1.39 -24.20 1.05
N VAL A 46 0.80 -24.98 0.15
CA VAL A 46 0.50 -24.53 -1.22
C VAL A 46 -0.57 -23.43 -1.20
N GLU A 47 -1.62 -23.59 -0.40
CA GLU A 47 -2.66 -22.57 -0.21
C GLU A 47 -2.08 -21.29 0.39
N LEU A 48 -1.20 -21.41 1.40
CA LEU A 48 -0.50 -20.25 1.97
C LEU A 48 0.43 -19.57 0.96
N ALA A 49 1.16 -20.33 0.14
CA ALA A 49 2.06 -19.79 -0.88
C ALA A 49 1.31 -18.97 -1.95
N LEU A 50 0.04 -19.29 -2.20
CA LEU A 50 -0.82 -18.50 -3.09
C LEU A 50 -1.35 -17.23 -2.42
N VAL A 51 -1.55 -17.25 -1.10
CA VAL A 51 -2.03 -16.09 -0.32
C VAL A 51 -0.89 -15.12 0.02
N LEU A 52 0.33 -15.61 0.18
CA LEU A 52 1.49 -14.82 0.60
C LEU A 52 1.81 -13.63 -0.33
N PRO A 53 1.75 -13.75 -1.68
CA PRO A 53 1.89 -12.61 -2.59
C PRO A 53 0.79 -11.56 -2.37
N LEU A 54 -0.45 -11.98 -2.12
CA LEU A 54 -1.56 -11.07 -1.84
C LEU A 54 -1.34 -10.32 -0.52
N LEU A 55 -0.89 -11.03 0.53
CA LEU A 55 -0.53 -10.41 1.81
C LEU A 55 0.64 -9.44 1.69
N ALA A 56 1.65 -9.76 0.87
CA ALA A 56 2.78 -8.88 0.62
C ALA A 56 2.33 -7.57 -0.03
N VAL A 57 1.52 -7.65 -1.11
CA VAL A 57 0.94 -6.47 -1.77
C VAL A 57 0.08 -5.68 -0.79
N PHE A 58 -0.78 -6.36 -0.03
CA PHE A 58 -1.64 -5.72 0.96
C PHE A 58 -0.85 -4.96 2.03
N THR A 59 0.23 -5.56 2.54
CA THR A 59 1.13 -4.91 3.50
C THR A 59 1.77 -3.66 2.92
N VAL A 60 2.24 -3.73 1.67
CA VAL A 60 2.82 -2.59 0.95
C VAL A 60 1.79 -1.46 0.75
N VAL A 61 0.53 -1.80 0.47
CA VAL A 61 -0.56 -0.82 0.36
C VAL A 61 -0.82 -0.14 1.70
N ILE A 62 -0.93 -0.90 2.80
CA ILE A 62 -1.13 -0.34 4.14
C ILE A 62 0.03 0.57 4.53
N ALA A 63 1.26 0.13 4.32
CA ALA A 63 2.45 0.92 4.64
C ALA A 63 2.45 2.26 3.90
N GLN A 64 2.11 2.26 2.62
CA GLN A 64 2.00 3.51 1.85
C GLN A 64 0.88 4.41 2.33
N PHE A 65 -0.28 3.84 2.65
CA PHE A 65 -1.38 4.62 3.23
C PHE A 65 -0.96 5.28 4.55
N ALA A 66 -0.26 4.56 5.41
CA ALA A 66 0.25 5.09 6.68
C ALA A 66 1.25 6.23 6.47
N LEU A 67 2.12 6.16 5.45
CA LEU A 67 3.04 7.23 5.10
C LEU A 67 2.29 8.49 4.64
N VAL A 68 1.27 8.34 3.79
CA VAL A 68 0.42 9.47 3.35
C VAL A 68 -0.32 10.09 4.51
N ALA A 69 -0.92 9.28 5.39
CA ALA A 69 -1.61 9.75 6.56
C ALA A 69 -0.68 10.52 7.51
N ARG A 70 0.56 10.04 7.68
CA ARG A 70 1.59 10.74 8.46
C ARG A 70 1.95 12.09 7.85
N ASP A 71 2.12 12.16 6.53
CA ASP A 71 2.42 13.41 5.83
C ASP A 71 1.27 14.42 5.96
N GLN A 72 0.02 13.95 5.86
CA GLN A 72 -1.16 14.78 6.08
C GLN A 72 -1.24 15.34 7.50
N LEU A 73 -0.95 14.51 8.50
CA LEU A 73 -0.93 14.96 9.89
C LEU A 73 0.17 16.00 10.13
N ALA A 74 1.36 15.81 9.55
CA ALA A 74 2.45 16.77 9.66
C ALA A 74 2.11 18.11 8.97
N LEU A 75 1.41 18.07 7.83
CA LEU A 75 0.92 19.28 7.15
C LEU A 75 -0.11 20.02 7.99
N TRP A 76 -1.05 19.29 8.59
CA TRP A 76 -2.07 19.88 9.46
C TRP A 76 -1.46 20.56 10.69
N GLN A 77 -0.48 19.91 11.33
CA GLN A 77 0.26 20.50 12.45
C GLN A 77 1.01 21.77 12.04
N THR A 78 1.65 21.76 10.86
CA THR A 78 2.34 22.94 10.33
C THR A 78 1.37 24.09 10.06
N ALA A 79 0.22 23.81 9.45
CA ALA A 79 -0.82 24.81 9.19
C ALA A 79 -1.36 25.40 10.50
N HIS A 80 -1.57 24.56 11.52
CA HIS A 80 -2.00 24.99 12.83
C HIS A 80 -0.96 25.86 13.54
N ASP A 81 0.32 25.48 13.51
CA ASP A 81 1.41 26.24 14.12
C ASP A 81 1.59 27.62 13.45
N ILE A 82 1.49 27.69 12.11
CA ILE A 82 1.52 28.95 11.36
C ILE A 82 0.31 29.80 11.71
N SER A 83 -0.90 29.21 11.73
CA SER A 83 -2.14 29.93 12.08
C SER A 83 -2.04 30.56 13.46
N ARG A 84 -1.57 29.79 14.44
CA ARG A 84 -1.36 30.27 15.82
C ARG A 84 -0.33 31.39 15.87
N ARG A 85 0.79 31.22 15.17
CA ARG A 85 1.87 32.21 15.15
C ARG A 85 1.40 33.54 14.59
N VAL A 86 0.58 33.51 13.53
CA VAL A 86 -0.01 34.72 12.93
C VAL A 86 -1.12 35.28 13.82
N ALA A 87 -1.98 34.44 14.41
CA ALA A 87 -3.11 34.88 15.22
C ALA A 87 -2.72 35.61 16.52
N VAL A 88 -1.54 35.28 17.07
CA VAL A 88 -1.02 35.89 18.32
C VAL A 88 0.02 37.00 18.04
N ALA A 89 0.45 37.17 16.80
CA ALA A 89 1.44 38.17 16.44
C ALA A 89 0.94 39.60 16.75
N THR A 90 1.86 40.45 17.19
CA THR A 90 1.59 41.89 17.38
C THR A 90 1.28 42.59 16.06
N ASP A 91 1.94 42.16 14.98
CA ASP A 91 1.63 42.53 13.60
C ASP A 91 1.31 41.26 12.78
N PRO A 92 0.03 40.86 12.71
CA PRO A 92 -0.38 39.63 12.02
C PRO A 92 -0.17 39.71 10.50
N PHE A 93 -0.26 40.90 9.90
CA PHE A 93 -0.05 41.09 8.46
C PHE A 93 1.44 41.00 8.09
N GLY A 94 2.31 41.61 8.90
CA GLY A 94 3.76 41.48 8.75
C GLY A 94 4.23 40.04 8.91
N GLU A 95 3.73 39.33 9.93
CA GLU A 95 4.09 37.93 10.16
C GLU A 95 3.59 37.00 9.03
N ALA A 96 2.36 37.21 8.55
CA ALA A 96 1.81 36.48 7.40
C ALA A 96 2.65 36.70 6.13
N ALA A 97 3.17 37.91 5.90
CA ALA A 97 4.01 38.20 4.75
C ALA A 97 5.36 37.47 4.81
N LEU A 98 5.95 37.31 6.00
CA LEU A 98 7.21 36.59 6.20
C LEU A 98 7.05 35.06 6.03
N LEU A 99 5.89 34.52 6.39
CA LEU A 99 5.59 33.08 6.31
C LEU A 99 5.00 32.66 4.96
N ARG A 100 4.68 33.62 4.08
CA ARG A 100 4.15 33.36 2.74
C ARG A 100 5.21 32.72 1.86
N SER A 101 4.85 31.61 1.23
CA SER A 101 5.68 30.87 0.28
C SER A 101 4.80 30.44 -0.91
N PRO A 102 5.39 29.97 -2.04
CA PRO A 102 4.62 29.47 -3.17
C PRO A 102 3.66 28.30 -2.86
N ARG A 103 3.81 27.70 -1.68
CA ARG A 103 3.04 26.53 -1.22
C ARG A 103 2.17 26.84 0.01
N THR A 104 2.25 28.06 0.54
CA THR A 104 1.54 28.49 1.74
C THR A 104 0.79 29.78 1.42
N SER A 105 -0.54 29.68 1.38
CA SER A 105 -1.42 30.85 1.30
C SER A 105 -1.90 31.18 2.70
N ILE A 106 -1.84 32.46 3.04
CA ILE A 106 -2.32 32.99 4.31
C ILE A 106 -3.24 34.15 3.95
N ASP A 107 -4.45 34.10 4.46
CA ASP A 107 -5.48 35.11 4.30
C ASP A 107 -6.03 35.51 5.67
N ILE A 108 -6.33 36.79 5.85
CA ILE A 108 -6.82 37.36 7.10
C ILE A 108 -8.10 38.10 6.78
N VAL A 109 -9.23 37.53 7.19
CA VAL A 109 -10.57 38.03 6.87
C VAL A 109 -11.41 38.05 8.15
N ASP A 110 -12.09 39.17 8.41
CA ASP A 110 -13.04 39.33 9.53
C ASP A 110 -12.50 38.95 10.92
N GLY A 111 -11.22 39.23 11.16
CA GLY A 111 -10.57 38.88 12.43
C GLY A 111 -10.27 37.39 12.59
N ALA A 112 -10.29 36.61 11.50
CA ALA A 112 -9.82 35.23 11.46
C ALA A 112 -8.63 35.11 10.48
N VAL A 113 -7.63 34.33 10.88
CA VAL A 113 -6.52 33.89 10.05
C VAL A 113 -6.89 32.56 9.43
N THR A 114 -6.88 32.47 8.10
CA THR A 114 -6.99 31.23 7.35
C THR A 114 -5.65 30.91 6.70
N VAL A 115 -5.09 29.74 7.03
CA VAL A 115 -3.84 29.25 6.45
C VAL A 115 -4.14 28.02 5.62
N GLU A 116 -3.73 28.05 4.37
CA GLU A 116 -3.81 26.94 3.42
C GLU A 116 -2.40 26.54 2.99
N ILE A 117 -2.08 25.26 3.15
CA ILE A 117 -0.78 24.71 2.76
C ILE A 117 -1.02 23.59 1.75
N SER A 118 -0.40 23.70 0.58
CA SER A 118 -0.44 22.68 -0.46
C SER A 118 0.94 22.04 -0.65
N ARG A 119 1.01 20.72 -0.55
CA ARG A 119 2.22 19.93 -0.79
C ARG A 119 1.98 18.85 -1.82
N ARG A 120 2.84 18.77 -2.83
CA ARG A 120 2.88 17.61 -3.72
C ARG A 120 3.72 16.51 -3.10
N THR A 121 3.11 15.35 -2.91
CA THR A 121 3.80 14.12 -2.51
C THR A 121 3.73 13.13 -3.66
N ASN A 122 4.85 12.44 -3.90
CA ASN A 122 4.91 11.36 -4.88
C ASN A 122 4.72 10.04 -4.15
N LEU A 123 3.75 9.26 -4.58
CA LEU A 123 3.62 7.87 -4.15
C LEU A 123 4.54 7.02 -5.00
N THR A 124 5.57 6.46 -4.37
CA THR A 124 6.43 5.46 -4.99
C THR A 124 6.08 4.11 -4.39
N PHE A 125 5.63 3.20 -5.24
CA PHE A 125 5.42 1.80 -4.87
C PHE A 125 6.75 1.07 -5.01
N ALA A 126 7.25 0.46 -3.94
CA ALA A 126 8.54 -0.25 -3.95
C ALA A 126 8.55 -1.34 -5.03
N GLY A 127 9.43 -1.21 -6.04
CA GLY A 127 9.52 -2.12 -7.18
C GLY A 127 8.58 -1.81 -8.36
N PHE A 128 7.76 -0.76 -8.25
CA PHE A 128 6.77 -0.36 -9.27
C PHE A 128 6.89 1.13 -9.60
N ASP A 129 8.06 1.54 -10.10
CA ASP A 129 8.33 2.95 -10.44
C ASP A 129 7.40 3.49 -11.54
N PHE A 130 6.81 2.61 -12.35
CA PHE A 130 5.81 2.97 -13.36
C PHE A 130 4.45 3.37 -12.76
N LEU A 131 4.19 3.07 -11.49
CA LEU A 131 2.98 3.46 -10.75
C LEU A 131 3.17 4.78 -10.00
N ARG A 132 4.16 5.60 -10.39
CA ARG A 132 4.41 6.90 -9.79
C ARG A 132 3.22 7.82 -9.99
N ARG A 133 2.47 8.04 -8.91
CA ARG A 133 1.33 8.96 -8.90
C ARG A 133 1.67 10.15 -8.03
N SER A 134 1.57 11.35 -8.60
CA SER A 134 1.64 12.58 -7.81
C SER A 134 0.27 12.87 -7.23
N ILE A 135 0.22 13.14 -5.94
CA ILE A 135 -0.98 13.59 -5.23
C ILE A 135 -0.69 14.94 -4.58
N THR A 136 -1.68 15.82 -4.58
CA THR A 136 -1.65 17.06 -3.80
C THR A 136 -2.28 16.80 -2.45
N LEU A 137 -1.57 17.18 -1.40
CA LEU A 137 -2.02 17.16 -0.02
C LEU A 137 -2.29 18.61 0.35
N ASP A 138 -3.53 18.91 0.69
CA ASP A 138 -3.97 20.24 1.07
C ASP A 138 -4.44 20.21 2.52
N ALA A 139 -3.98 21.18 3.32
CA ALA A 139 -4.39 21.38 4.69
C ALA A 139 -4.83 22.82 4.87
N GLN A 140 -6.05 23.00 5.41
CA GLN A 140 -6.62 24.31 5.69
C GLN A 140 -6.96 24.39 7.18
N VAL A 141 -6.53 25.47 7.82
CA VAL A 141 -6.84 25.77 9.23
C VAL A 141 -7.28 27.22 9.33
N SER A 142 -8.34 27.46 10.08
CA SER A 142 -8.80 28.80 10.45
C SER A 142 -8.74 29.00 11.96
N MET A 143 -8.24 30.16 12.39
CA MET A 143 -8.18 30.57 13.80
C MET A 143 -8.60 32.01 13.94
N ALA A 144 -9.36 32.34 14.99
CA ALA A 144 -9.64 33.73 15.33
C ALA A 144 -8.34 34.44 15.76
N LEU A 145 -8.17 35.71 15.38
CA LEU A 145 -7.12 36.57 15.93
C LEU A 145 -7.37 36.77 17.41
N GLU A 146 -6.30 36.70 18.20
CA GLU A 146 -6.37 37.05 19.60
C GLU A 146 -6.44 38.58 19.72
N PRO A 147 -7.48 39.15 20.37
CA PRO A 147 -7.55 40.58 20.57
C PRO A 147 -6.44 40.99 21.54
N GLN A 148 -5.54 41.87 21.06
CA GLN A 148 -4.51 42.51 21.87
C GLN A 148 -5.22 43.46 22.85
N VAL A 149 -5.69 42.94 23.99
CA VAL A 149 -6.19 43.80 25.06
C VAL A 149 -4.97 44.54 25.59
N ALA A 150 -4.84 45.81 25.20
CA ALA A 150 -3.84 46.69 25.77
C ALA A 150 -4.13 46.76 27.27
N PHE A 151 -3.38 46.00 28.07
CA PHE A 151 -3.30 46.24 29.51
C PHE A 151 -2.65 47.60 29.66
N THR A 152 -3.47 48.65 29.62
CA THR A 152 -3.05 49.97 30.05
C THR A 152 -2.74 49.80 31.52
N SER A 153 -1.45 49.81 31.85
CA SER A 153 -0.97 49.91 33.22
C SER A 153 -1.40 51.28 33.75
N ASP A 154 -2.68 51.41 34.10
CA ASP A 154 -3.18 52.46 34.97
C ASP A 154 -2.70 52.12 36.39
N VAL A 155 -1.37 52.13 36.54
CA VAL A 155 -0.72 52.17 37.84
C VAL A 155 -0.93 53.60 38.28
N GLY A 156 -2.09 53.85 38.89
CA GLY A 156 -2.37 55.04 39.66
C GLY A 156 -1.19 55.25 40.61
N GLY A 157 -0.35 56.21 40.26
CA GLY A 157 0.60 56.80 41.18
C GLY A 157 -0.21 57.58 42.19
N ASP A 158 -0.75 56.88 43.19
CA ASP A 158 -1.29 57.51 44.37
C ASP A 158 -0.13 58.17 45.11
N GLU A 159 0.07 59.42 44.72
CA GLU A 159 0.80 60.48 45.39
C GLU A 159 0.42 60.45 46.87
N PHE A 160 1.19 59.71 47.67
CA PHE A 160 1.08 59.71 49.12
C PHE A 160 1.63 61.04 49.64
N VAL A 161 0.81 62.08 49.52
CA VAL A 161 1.05 63.41 50.11
C VAL A 161 1.07 63.23 51.63
N ALA A 162 2.27 63.13 52.19
CA ALA A 162 2.50 63.18 53.62
C ALA A 162 2.07 64.56 54.16
N ARG A 163 0.86 64.64 54.69
CA ARG A 163 0.45 65.72 55.60
C ARG A 163 1.13 65.47 56.94
N GLY A 164 2.18 66.25 57.22
CA GLY A 164 2.78 66.31 58.55
C GLY A 164 1.85 66.96 59.58
N PRO A 165 1.91 66.55 60.86
CA PRO A 165 1.56 67.39 61.99
C PRO A 165 2.74 68.29 62.42
#